data_AF-A0A2Y9LEQ7-F1
#
_entry.id   AF-A0A2Y9LEQ7-F1
#
_cell.length_a   1.000
_cell.length_b   1.000
_cell.length_c   1.000
_cell.angle_alpha   90.00
_cell.angle_beta   90.00
_cell.angle_gamma   90.00
#
_symmetry.space_group_name_H-M   'P 1'
#
loop_
_entity.id
_entity.type
_entity.pdbx_description
1 polymer ?
#
loop_
_entity_poly.entity_id
_entity_poly.type
_entity_poly.pdbx_seq_one_letter_code
_entity_poly.pdbx_strand_id
1 'polypeptide(L)'
;MEDSGKTFSSEEEEANYWKNLAMTYKQRAENTQEELREFQEGSREYEAELETQLQQIETRNRDLLSENNRLRMELETIKEKFETQHSEGYRQISALEDDLAQTKAIKDQLQKYIRELEQANDDLERAKRATIMSLEDFEQRLNQAIERNAFLESELDEKENLLESVQRLKDEARDLRQELAVQQKQEKPRTPMPSSVEAERTDTAVQATGSVPSTPIAHRGPSSSLNTPGTFRRGLDDSTGGTPLTPAARISALNIVGDLLRKVGALESKLASCRNFVYDQSPNRPSGPASGWGSKNRDGGDRRPGSTSVPLGDKGMSKKKASFLQQKRPASPHKVWTEKPRGPRALPESWVSIPSP
;
A
#
# COMPACT_ATOMS: atom_id res chain seq x y z
N MET A 1 65.79 93.56 -11.48
CA MET A 1 66.21 94.86 -10.93
C MET A 1 67.42 95.27 -11.74
N GLU A 2 67.17 95.79 -12.94
CA GLU A 2 68.20 96.20 -13.90
C GLU A 2 67.69 97.49 -14.55
N ASP A 3 67.89 98.64 -13.91
CA ASP A 3 67.64 99.93 -14.56
C ASP A 3 68.38 101.10 -13.91
N SER A 4 69.63 100.88 -13.49
CA SER A 4 70.43 101.92 -12.83
C SER A 4 71.38 102.65 -13.79
N GLY A 5 71.04 102.72 -15.09
CA GLY A 5 71.95 103.25 -16.10
C GLY A 5 71.31 103.73 -17.41
N LYS A 6 70.01 104.07 -17.43
CA LYS A 6 69.41 104.73 -18.60
C LYS A 6 69.69 106.24 -18.52
N THR A 7 70.37 106.78 -19.52
CA THR A 7 70.56 108.24 -19.70
C THR A 7 69.66 108.70 -20.84
N PHE A 8 68.83 109.71 -20.62
CA PHE A 8 67.85 110.21 -21.59
C PHE A 8 68.37 111.45 -22.33
N SER A 9 68.00 111.59 -23.60
CA SER A 9 68.46 112.68 -24.47
C SER A 9 67.57 113.93 -24.35
N SER A 10 66.39 113.79 -23.74
CA SER A 10 65.36 114.83 -23.53
C SER A 10 64.47 114.44 -22.34
N GLU A 11 63.92 115.42 -21.62
CA GLU A 11 62.91 115.21 -20.55
C GLU A 11 61.68 114.45 -21.07
N GLU A 12 61.33 114.62 -22.35
CA GLU A 12 60.22 113.92 -22.99
C GLU A 12 60.52 112.42 -23.21
N GLU A 13 61.78 112.06 -23.44
CA GLU A 13 62.23 110.68 -23.58
C GLU A 13 62.24 109.95 -22.23
N GLU A 14 62.66 110.64 -21.17
CA GLU A 14 62.59 110.15 -19.79
C GLU A 14 61.15 109.92 -19.32
N ALA A 15 60.27 110.90 -19.55
CA ALA A 15 58.85 110.78 -19.22
C ALA A 15 58.17 109.62 -19.96
N ASN A 16 58.48 109.45 -21.25
CA ASN A 16 57.97 108.32 -22.04
C ASN A 16 58.53 106.98 -21.57
N TYR A 17 59.80 106.91 -21.18
CA TYR A 17 60.40 105.69 -20.64
C TYR A 17 59.72 105.24 -19.34
N TRP A 18 59.62 106.11 -18.33
CA TRP A 18 58.97 105.78 -17.05
C TRP A 18 57.49 105.47 -17.22
N LYS A 19 56.79 106.17 -18.12
CA LYS A 19 55.40 105.87 -18.47
C LYS A 19 55.27 104.48 -19.09
N ASN A 20 56.13 104.10 -20.03
CA ASN A 20 56.14 102.77 -20.64
C ASN A 20 56.51 101.67 -19.62
N LEU A 21 57.45 101.95 -18.71
CA LEU A 21 57.83 101.01 -17.66
C LEU A 21 56.70 100.80 -16.65
N ALA A 22 56.04 101.88 -16.21
CA ALA A 22 54.86 101.81 -15.34
C ALA A 22 53.70 101.07 -16.02
N MET A 23 53.46 101.32 -17.32
CA MET A 23 52.48 100.58 -18.11
C MET A 23 52.83 99.08 -18.20
N THR A 24 54.11 98.74 -18.37
CA THR A 24 54.57 97.35 -18.42
C THR A 24 54.39 96.63 -17.07
N TYR A 25 54.72 97.30 -15.95
CA TYR A 25 54.50 96.74 -14.62
C TYR A 25 53.02 96.60 -14.27
N LYS A 26 52.19 97.58 -14.66
CA LYS A 26 50.74 97.50 -14.52
C LYS A 26 50.19 96.30 -15.28
N GLN A 27 50.55 96.16 -16.56
CA GLN A 27 50.15 95.02 -17.37
C GLN A 27 50.59 93.69 -16.74
N ARG A 28 51.82 93.62 -16.24
CA ARG A 28 52.32 92.41 -15.56
C ARG A 28 51.53 92.09 -14.29
N ALA A 29 51.21 93.10 -13.48
CA ALA A 29 50.39 92.91 -12.27
C ALA A 29 48.98 92.45 -12.63
N GLU A 30 48.35 93.05 -13.64
CA GLU A 30 47.04 92.66 -14.16
C GLU A 30 47.06 91.21 -14.67
N ASN A 31 48.05 90.83 -15.48
CA ASN A 31 48.20 89.45 -15.95
C ASN A 31 48.36 88.45 -14.79
N THR A 32 49.22 88.73 -13.81
CA THR A 32 49.39 87.83 -12.65
C THR A 32 48.13 87.73 -11.79
N GLN A 33 47.34 88.80 -11.73
CA GLN A 33 46.07 88.80 -11.02
C GLN A 33 45.03 87.96 -11.76
N GLU A 34 45.01 88.02 -13.10
CA GLU A 34 44.17 87.20 -13.95
C GLU A 34 44.56 85.71 -13.85
N GLU A 35 45.85 85.39 -13.95
CA GLU A 35 46.37 84.03 -13.75
C GLU A 35 45.99 83.45 -12.37
N LEU A 36 46.09 84.26 -11.31
CA LEU A 36 45.67 83.84 -9.97
C LEU A 36 44.16 83.59 -9.89
N ARG A 37 43.35 84.42 -10.55
CA ARG A 37 41.89 84.25 -10.58
C ARG A 37 41.52 82.97 -11.32
N GLU A 38 42.10 82.74 -12.51
CA GLU A 38 41.90 81.51 -13.28
C GLU A 38 42.30 80.27 -12.47
N PHE A 39 43.43 80.32 -11.75
CA PHE A 39 43.85 79.23 -10.88
C PHE A 39 42.86 78.97 -9.73
N GLN A 40 42.36 80.05 -9.10
CA GLN A 40 41.38 79.94 -8.02
C GLN A 40 40.03 79.39 -8.51
N GLU A 41 39.58 79.82 -9.69
CA GLU A 41 38.36 79.31 -10.33
C GLU A 41 38.55 77.84 -10.71
N GLY A 42 39.65 77.47 -11.37
CA GLY A 42 39.97 76.08 -11.72
C GLY A 42 40.09 75.15 -10.51
N SER A 43 40.69 75.62 -9.40
CA SER A 43 40.74 74.85 -8.14
C SER A 43 39.34 74.60 -7.59
N ARG A 44 38.47 75.62 -7.63
CA ARG A 44 37.09 75.49 -7.14
C ARG A 44 36.26 74.55 -8.00
N GLU A 45 36.41 74.61 -9.33
CA GLU A 45 35.74 73.68 -10.25
C GLU A 45 36.22 72.24 -10.01
N TYR A 46 37.53 72.04 -9.83
CA TYR A 46 38.09 70.73 -9.52
C TYR A 46 37.63 70.18 -8.17
N GLU A 47 37.58 71.02 -7.13
CA GLU A 47 37.02 70.66 -5.82
C GLU A 47 35.55 70.24 -5.94
N ALA A 48 34.74 71.00 -6.71
CA ALA A 48 33.35 70.65 -6.95
C ALA A 48 33.21 69.32 -7.70
N GLU A 49 34.06 69.03 -8.68
CA GLU A 49 34.10 67.73 -9.36
C GLU A 49 34.42 66.59 -8.39
N LEU A 50 35.41 66.76 -7.51
CA LEU A 50 35.75 65.77 -6.49
C LEU A 50 34.61 65.55 -5.50
N GLU A 51 33.94 66.62 -5.05
CA GLU A 51 32.78 66.54 -4.16
C GLU A 51 31.62 65.77 -4.82
N THR A 52 31.34 66.03 -6.10
CA THR A 52 30.29 65.29 -6.82
C THR A 52 30.62 63.80 -6.94
N GLN A 53 31.88 63.43 -7.21
CA GLN A 53 32.32 62.03 -7.25
C GLN A 53 32.20 61.37 -5.88
N LEU A 54 32.61 62.06 -4.82
CA LEU A 54 32.47 61.59 -3.45
C LEU A 54 31.00 61.31 -3.11
N GLN A 55 30.10 62.26 -3.38
CA GLN A 55 28.66 62.10 -3.15
C GLN A 55 28.05 60.93 -3.94
N GLN A 56 28.48 60.73 -5.19
CA GLN A 56 28.04 59.60 -6.00
C GLN A 56 28.50 58.26 -5.39
N ILE A 57 29.75 58.17 -4.94
CA ILE A 57 30.31 56.97 -4.30
C ILE A 57 29.61 56.71 -2.96
N GLU A 58 29.41 57.72 -2.13
CA GLU A 58 28.69 57.60 -0.85
C GLU A 58 27.25 57.14 -1.06
N THR A 59 26.57 57.70 -2.07
CA THR A 59 25.21 57.28 -2.43
C THR A 59 25.18 55.83 -2.86
N ARG A 60 26.07 55.44 -3.77
CA ARG A 60 26.18 54.05 -4.22
C ARG A 60 26.50 53.10 -3.06
N ASN A 61 27.36 53.48 -2.13
CA ASN A 61 27.71 52.66 -0.98
C ASN A 61 26.50 52.48 -0.05
N ARG A 62 25.77 53.57 0.25
CA ARG A 62 24.53 53.51 1.03
C ARG A 62 23.48 52.61 0.38
N ASP A 63 23.30 52.69 -0.94
CA ASP A 63 22.34 51.86 -1.66
C ASP A 63 22.75 50.38 -1.64
N LEU A 64 24.04 50.08 -1.84
CA LEU A 64 24.58 48.72 -1.73
C LEU A 64 24.44 48.15 -0.31
N LEU A 65 24.61 48.96 0.73
CA LEU A 65 24.42 48.53 2.12
C LEU A 65 22.95 48.22 2.42
N SER A 66 22.03 49.07 1.95
CA SER A 66 20.58 48.82 2.06
C SER A 66 20.19 47.51 1.38
N GLU A 67 20.67 47.31 0.16
CA GLU A 67 20.42 46.09 -0.62
C GLU A 67 21.04 44.85 0.05
N ASN A 68 22.26 44.95 0.60
CA ASN A 68 22.88 43.86 1.33
C ASN A 68 22.06 43.47 2.56
N ASN A 69 21.55 44.45 3.31
CA ASN A 69 20.69 44.20 4.47
C ASN A 69 19.37 43.55 4.07
N ARG A 70 18.73 44.02 2.98
CA ARG A 70 17.52 43.41 2.43
C ARG A 70 17.74 41.94 2.07
N LEU A 71 18.80 41.66 1.30
CA LEU A 71 19.15 40.29 0.90
C LEU A 71 19.48 39.39 2.09
N ARG A 72 20.12 39.93 3.15
CA ARG A 72 20.36 39.19 4.39
C ARG A 72 19.06 38.80 5.09
N MET A 73 18.10 39.72 5.19
CA MET A 73 16.79 39.46 5.79
C MET A 73 16.00 38.43 4.98
N GLU A 74 16.05 38.50 3.65
CA GLU A 74 15.42 37.52 2.77
C GLU A 74 16.03 36.14 2.92
N LEU A 75 17.36 36.06 3.00
CA LEU A 75 18.07 34.80 3.28
C LEU A 75 17.64 34.19 4.60
N GLU A 76 17.55 34.99 5.67
CA GLU A 76 17.14 34.50 6.98
C GLU A 76 15.68 34.02 6.97
N THR A 77 14.80 34.78 6.32
CA THR A 77 13.38 34.41 6.16
C THR A 77 13.24 33.09 5.39
N ILE A 78 14.03 32.87 4.34
CA ILE A 78 14.00 31.64 3.56
C ILE A 78 14.55 30.47 4.38
N LYS A 79 15.61 30.68 5.16
CA LYS A 79 16.16 29.66 6.07
C LYS A 79 15.15 29.24 7.13
N GLU A 80 14.48 30.19 7.77
CA GLU A 80 13.45 29.91 8.77
C GLU A 80 12.28 29.13 8.16
N LYS A 81 11.82 29.53 6.96
CA LYS A 81 10.79 28.78 6.22
C LYS A 81 11.22 27.38 5.86
N PHE A 82 12.47 27.21 5.43
CA PHE A 82 13.01 25.89 5.13
C PHE A 82 13.08 25.00 6.39
N GLU A 83 13.59 25.53 7.50
CA GLU A 83 13.71 24.78 8.75
C GLU A 83 12.35 24.38 9.32
N THR A 84 11.38 25.30 9.30
CA THR A 84 9.99 25.02 9.73
C THR A 84 9.36 23.94 8.86
N GLN A 85 9.40 24.06 7.53
CA GLN A 85 8.88 23.05 6.60
C GLN A 85 9.61 21.71 6.73
N HIS A 86 10.93 21.71 6.90
CA HIS A 86 11.70 20.50 7.09
C HIS A 86 11.33 19.79 8.39
N SER A 87 11.22 20.54 9.49
CA SER A 87 10.82 19.99 10.79
C SER A 87 9.39 19.44 10.78
N GLU A 88 8.46 20.12 10.08
CA GLU A 88 7.09 19.67 9.91
C GLU A 88 7.02 18.40 9.06
N GLY A 89 7.72 18.38 7.92
CA GLY A 89 7.83 17.21 7.05
C GLY A 89 8.43 16.01 7.80
N TYR A 90 9.45 16.22 8.62
CA TYR A 90 10.04 15.17 9.45
C TYR A 90 9.03 14.61 10.47
N ARG A 91 8.26 15.48 11.14
CA ARG A 91 7.19 15.05 12.07
C ARG A 91 6.09 14.26 11.36
N GLN A 92 5.66 14.70 10.18
CA GLN A 92 4.66 14.01 9.37
C GLN A 92 5.16 12.62 8.93
N ILE A 93 6.40 12.52 8.46
CA ILE A 93 7.01 11.25 8.07
C ILE A 93 7.06 10.30 9.28
N SER A 94 7.55 10.77 10.43
CA SER A 94 7.61 9.95 11.65
C SER A 94 6.23 9.44 12.08
N ALA A 95 5.20 10.29 12.04
CA ALA A 95 3.84 9.87 12.36
C ALA A 95 3.30 8.82 11.38
N LEU A 96 3.55 8.98 10.09
CA LEU A 96 3.16 8.01 9.07
C LEU A 96 3.91 6.68 9.20
N GLU A 97 5.18 6.70 9.62
CA GLU A 97 5.97 5.50 9.91
C GLU A 97 5.39 4.74 11.11
N ASP A 98 4.99 5.45 12.17
CA ASP A 98 4.34 4.86 13.35
C ASP A 98 2.98 4.25 12.99
N ASP A 99 2.13 4.96 12.24
CA ASP A 99 0.83 4.46 11.77
C ASP A 99 0.99 3.21 10.87
N LEU A 100 2.01 3.21 10.01
CA LEU A 100 2.33 2.06 9.15
C LEU A 100 2.77 0.86 10.00
N ALA A 101 3.59 1.08 11.03
CA ALA A 101 4.01 0.03 11.95
C ALA A 101 2.82 -0.53 12.74
N GLN A 102 1.94 0.33 13.25
CA GLN A 102 0.72 -0.06 13.95
C GLN A 102 -0.21 -0.87 13.04
N THR A 103 -0.44 -0.41 11.82
CA THR A 103 -1.30 -1.11 10.84
C THR A 103 -0.75 -2.50 10.51
N LYS A 104 0.57 -2.63 10.34
CA LYS A 104 1.21 -3.94 10.14
C LYS A 104 1.04 -4.85 11.36
N ALA A 105 1.23 -4.33 12.56
CA ALA A 105 1.03 -5.09 13.79
C ALA A 105 -0.42 -5.60 13.94
N ILE A 106 -1.42 -4.75 13.68
CA ILE A 106 -2.84 -5.12 13.69
C ILE A 106 -3.12 -6.18 12.63
N LYS A 107 -2.60 -6.02 11.41
CA LYS A 107 -2.74 -7.02 10.35
C LYS A 107 -2.19 -8.38 10.79
N ASP A 108 -1.00 -8.41 11.38
CA ASP A 108 -0.37 -9.65 11.84
C ASP A 108 -1.17 -10.30 12.98
N GLN A 109 -1.75 -9.51 13.88
CA GLN A 109 -2.67 -9.99 14.92
C GLN A 109 -3.94 -10.60 14.34
N LEU A 110 -4.59 -9.92 13.39
CA LEU A 110 -5.77 -10.43 12.72
C LEU A 110 -5.48 -11.72 11.94
N GLN A 111 -4.31 -11.83 11.31
CA GLN A 111 -3.89 -13.06 10.65
C GLN A 111 -3.70 -14.23 11.62
N LYS A 112 -3.16 -13.97 12.82
CA LYS A 112 -3.07 -14.99 13.88
C LYS A 112 -4.47 -15.41 14.34
N TYR A 113 -5.35 -14.43 14.59
CA TYR A 113 -6.72 -14.68 15.02
C TYR A 113 -7.52 -15.48 13.98
N ILE A 114 -7.34 -15.23 12.69
CA ILE A 114 -7.97 -16.03 11.63
C ILE A 114 -7.55 -17.50 11.73
N ARG A 115 -6.25 -17.78 11.92
CA ARG A 115 -5.76 -19.17 12.06
C ARG A 115 -6.32 -19.84 13.32
N GLU A 116 -6.45 -19.11 14.42
CA GLU A 116 -7.07 -19.62 15.64
C GLU A 116 -8.54 -19.97 15.45
N LEU A 117 -9.29 -19.13 14.72
CA LEU A 117 -10.68 -19.40 14.36
C LEU A 117 -10.81 -20.60 13.41
N GLU A 118 -9.92 -20.72 12.43
CA GLU A 118 -9.85 -21.88 11.53
C GLU A 118 -9.62 -23.17 12.32
N GLN A 119 -8.66 -23.17 13.24
CA GLN A 119 -8.38 -24.32 14.11
C GLN A 119 -9.58 -24.67 15.01
N ALA A 120 -10.22 -23.68 15.63
CA ALA A 120 -11.40 -23.90 16.47
C ALA A 120 -12.57 -24.47 15.65
N ASN A 121 -12.71 -24.06 14.40
CA ASN A 121 -13.73 -24.60 13.50
C ASN A 121 -13.44 -26.06 13.12
N ASP A 122 -12.19 -26.40 12.81
CA ASP A 122 -11.77 -27.79 12.55
C ASP A 122 -12.05 -28.71 13.77
N ASP A 123 -11.77 -28.21 14.98
CA ASP A 123 -12.04 -28.93 16.22
C ASP A 123 -13.55 -29.11 16.45
N LEU A 124 -14.34 -28.09 16.15
CA LEU A 124 -15.80 -28.16 16.22
C LEU A 124 -16.37 -29.16 15.21
N GLU A 125 -15.87 -29.18 13.98
CA GLU A 125 -16.26 -30.18 12.99
C GLU A 125 -15.88 -31.60 13.43
N ARG A 126 -14.70 -31.79 14.01
CA ARG A 126 -14.29 -33.09 14.57
C ARG A 126 -15.22 -33.53 15.69
N ALA A 127 -15.55 -32.64 16.62
CA ALA A 127 -16.50 -32.91 17.70
C ALA A 127 -17.87 -33.28 17.14
N LYS A 128 -18.37 -32.54 16.15
CA LYS A 128 -19.63 -32.86 15.45
C LYS A 128 -19.61 -34.26 14.85
N ARG A 129 -18.55 -34.65 14.14
CA ARG A 129 -18.42 -35.99 13.56
C ARG A 129 -18.43 -37.09 14.63
N ALA A 130 -17.71 -36.89 15.73
CA ALA A 130 -17.71 -37.81 16.86
C ALA A 130 -19.11 -37.97 17.48
N THR A 131 -19.84 -36.86 17.67
CA THR A 131 -21.21 -36.89 18.20
C THR A 131 -22.16 -37.62 17.25
N ILE A 132 -22.09 -37.38 15.94
CA ILE A 132 -22.92 -38.09 14.95
C ILE A 132 -22.67 -39.59 15.02
N MET A 133 -21.40 -40.02 14.99
CA MET A 133 -21.04 -41.44 15.09
C MET A 133 -21.54 -42.07 16.40
N SER A 134 -21.45 -41.36 17.53
CA SER A 134 -21.98 -41.85 18.80
C SER A 134 -23.51 -41.97 18.81
N LEU A 135 -24.23 -41.10 18.08
CA LEU A 135 -25.67 -41.19 17.93
C LEU A 135 -26.04 -42.39 17.03
N GLU A 136 -25.35 -42.56 15.90
CA GLU A 136 -25.54 -43.69 14.99
C GLU A 136 -25.30 -45.04 15.70
N ASP A 137 -24.26 -45.14 16.54
CA ASP A 137 -24.01 -46.31 17.37
C ASP A 137 -25.15 -46.60 18.36
N PHE A 138 -25.74 -45.56 18.94
CA PHE A 138 -26.86 -45.69 19.86
C PHE A 138 -28.15 -46.12 19.13
N GLU A 139 -28.42 -45.53 17.97
CA GLU A 139 -29.51 -45.92 17.08
C GLU A 139 -29.40 -47.39 16.66
N GLN A 140 -28.20 -47.85 16.29
CA GLN A 140 -27.98 -49.25 15.93
C GLN A 140 -28.27 -50.19 17.11
N ARG A 141 -27.81 -49.84 18.32
CA ARG A 141 -28.08 -50.64 19.53
C ARG A 141 -29.57 -50.69 19.86
N LEU A 142 -30.27 -49.58 19.72
CA LEU A 142 -31.72 -49.51 19.90
C LEU A 142 -32.44 -50.40 18.88
N ASN A 143 -32.08 -50.32 17.60
CA ASN A 143 -32.66 -51.16 16.56
C ASN A 143 -32.46 -52.66 16.85
N GLN A 144 -31.25 -53.07 17.26
CA GLN A 144 -31.01 -54.45 17.67
C GLN A 144 -31.81 -54.87 18.90
N ALA A 145 -32.09 -53.94 19.83
CA ALA A 145 -32.93 -54.23 20.99
C ALA A 145 -34.40 -54.39 20.57
N ILE A 146 -34.88 -53.57 19.63
CA ILE A 146 -36.22 -53.69 19.03
C ILE A 146 -36.37 -55.03 18.31
N GLU A 147 -35.40 -55.42 17.47
CA GLU A 147 -35.41 -56.71 16.76
C GLU A 147 -35.46 -57.89 17.73
N ARG A 148 -34.68 -57.85 18.82
CA ARG A 148 -34.72 -58.89 19.86
C ARG A 148 -36.06 -58.93 20.58
N ASN A 149 -36.67 -57.78 20.90
CA ASN A 149 -37.99 -57.75 21.52
C ASN A 149 -39.07 -58.32 20.59
N ALA A 150 -39.06 -57.96 19.31
CA ALA A 150 -40.00 -58.50 18.32
C ALA A 150 -39.87 -60.03 18.18
N PHE A 151 -38.63 -60.56 18.22
CA PHE A 151 -38.39 -62.00 18.23
C PHE A 151 -38.96 -62.66 19.49
N LEU A 152 -38.72 -62.09 20.67
CA LEU A 152 -39.28 -62.60 21.93
C LEU A 152 -40.81 -62.53 21.96
N GLU A 153 -41.42 -61.47 21.40
CA GLU A 153 -42.87 -61.37 21.25
C GLU A 153 -43.41 -62.53 20.41
N SER A 154 -42.75 -62.86 19.29
CA SER A 154 -43.17 -64.02 18.46
C SER A 154 -43.02 -65.37 19.19
N GLU A 155 -41.98 -65.56 20.00
CA GLU A 155 -41.83 -66.78 20.82
C GLU A 155 -42.94 -66.88 21.89
N LEU A 156 -43.39 -65.74 22.45
CA LEU A 156 -44.53 -65.70 23.36
C LEU A 156 -45.84 -66.02 22.66
N ASP A 157 -46.06 -65.50 21.45
CA ASP A 157 -47.23 -65.81 20.62
C ASP A 157 -47.29 -67.30 20.25
N GLU A 158 -46.16 -67.92 19.86
CA GLU A 158 -46.08 -69.36 19.59
C GLU A 158 -46.42 -70.18 20.84
N LYS A 159 -45.92 -69.76 22.00
CA LYS A 159 -46.23 -70.39 23.29
C LYS A 159 -47.72 -70.27 23.61
N GLU A 160 -48.35 -69.14 23.36
CA GLU A 160 -49.79 -68.94 23.53
C GLU A 160 -50.59 -69.87 22.61
N ASN A 161 -50.24 -69.94 21.32
CA ASN A 161 -50.87 -70.85 20.35
C ASN A 161 -50.78 -72.33 20.77
N LEU A 162 -49.63 -72.75 21.31
CA LEU A 162 -49.46 -74.09 21.85
C LEU A 162 -50.32 -74.33 23.09
N LEU A 163 -50.42 -73.36 23.99
CA LEU A 163 -51.30 -73.44 25.16
C LEU A 163 -52.77 -73.58 24.74
N GLU A 164 -53.22 -72.81 23.75
CA GLU A 164 -54.56 -72.97 23.18
C GLU A 164 -54.77 -74.36 22.58
N SER A 165 -53.80 -74.85 21.80
CA SER A 165 -53.88 -76.18 21.17
C SER A 165 -53.93 -77.30 22.20
N VAL A 166 -53.11 -77.22 23.25
CA VAL A 166 -53.13 -78.15 24.38
C VAL A 166 -54.48 -78.08 25.10
N GLN A 167 -55.04 -76.89 25.26
CA GLN A 167 -56.35 -76.73 25.89
C GLN A 167 -57.46 -77.38 25.04
N ARG A 168 -57.47 -77.16 23.72
CA ARG A 168 -58.41 -77.83 22.81
C ARG A 168 -58.30 -79.35 22.87
N LEU A 169 -57.07 -79.90 22.79
CA LEU A 169 -56.84 -81.34 22.90
C LEU A 169 -57.27 -81.91 24.26
N LYS A 170 -57.12 -81.15 25.34
CA LYS A 170 -57.64 -81.55 26.66
C LYS A 170 -59.17 -81.63 26.66
N ASP A 171 -59.83 -80.66 26.05
CA ASP A 171 -61.28 -80.63 25.93
C ASP A 171 -61.78 -81.79 25.05
N GLU A 172 -61.15 -82.04 23.89
CA GLU A 172 -61.43 -83.21 23.05
C GLU A 172 -61.20 -84.55 23.79
N ALA A 173 -60.07 -84.69 24.51
CA ALA A 173 -59.80 -85.88 25.31
C ALA A 173 -60.82 -86.07 26.45
N ARG A 174 -61.35 -84.97 26.98
CA ARG A 174 -62.43 -84.99 27.98
C ARG A 174 -63.75 -85.42 27.34
N ASP A 175 -64.07 -84.94 26.15
CA ASP A 175 -65.28 -85.31 25.42
C ASP A 175 -65.25 -86.78 24.97
N LEU A 176 -64.15 -87.24 24.39
CA LEU A 176 -63.95 -88.66 24.04
C LEU A 176 -64.04 -89.59 25.25
N ARG A 177 -63.52 -89.17 26.42
CA ARG A 177 -63.70 -89.94 27.67
C ARG A 177 -65.17 -90.01 28.09
N GLN A 178 -65.94 -88.95 27.89
CA GLN A 178 -67.39 -88.97 28.13
C GLN A 178 -68.09 -89.89 27.12
N GLU A 179 -67.75 -89.84 25.84
CA GLU A 179 -68.28 -90.74 24.81
C GLU A 179 -67.99 -92.22 25.11
N LEU A 180 -66.75 -92.56 25.48
CA LEU A 180 -66.36 -93.91 25.89
C LEU A 180 -67.10 -94.36 27.15
N ALA A 181 -67.31 -93.48 28.14
CA ALA A 181 -68.09 -93.80 29.33
C ALA A 181 -69.57 -94.08 28.99
N VAL A 182 -70.13 -93.39 27.98
CA VAL A 182 -71.47 -93.64 27.46
C VAL A 182 -71.53 -94.96 26.69
N GLN A 183 -70.55 -95.26 25.82
CA GLN A 183 -70.46 -96.54 25.09
C GLN A 183 -70.28 -97.74 26.03
N GLN A 184 -69.44 -97.63 27.07
CA GLN A 184 -69.31 -98.67 28.11
C GLN A 184 -70.61 -98.92 28.88
N LYS A 185 -71.49 -97.91 28.99
CA LYS A 185 -72.82 -98.04 29.59
C LYS A 185 -73.84 -98.65 28.61
N GLN A 186 -73.56 -98.63 27.31
CA GLN A 186 -74.39 -99.23 26.27
C GLN A 186 -73.99 -100.66 25.87
N GLU A 187 -72.76 -101.12 26.14
CA GLU A 187 -72.36 -102.49 25.74
C GLU A 187 -71.77 -103.36 26.85
N LYS A 188 -72.48 -104.47 27.17
CA LYS A 188 -71.94 -105.85 27.16
C LYS A 188 -73.06 -106.91 27.28
N PRO A 189 -72.99 -108.15 26.72
CA PRO A 189 -72.00 -108.75 25.77
C PRO A 189 -72.59 -109.47 24.52
N ARG A 190 -71.78 -109.65 23.46
CA ARG A 190 -71.57 -110.93 22.76
C ARG A 190 -70.25 -110.95 21.94
N THR A 191 -69.56 -112.08 22.02
CA THR A 191 -68.22 -112.50 21.53
C THR A 191 -68.20 -112.97 20.05
N PRO A 192 -67.16 -113.64 19.47
CA PRO A 192 -65.72 -113.32 19.22
C PRO A 192 -65.21 -113.62 17.75
N MET A 193 -64.13 -112.94 17.26
CA MET A 193 -63.08 -113.35 16.25
C MET A 193 -63.49 -113.95 14.85
N PRO A 194 -62.64 -114.20 13.80
CA PRO A 194 -61.26 -113.81 13.41
C PRO A 194 -61.02 -113.41 11.90
N SER A 195 -59.78 -112.96 11.60
CA SER A 195 -58.92 -113.09 10.37
C SER A 195 -59.33 -112.60 8.97
N SER A 196 -58.46 -111.82 8.31
CA SER A 196 -57.64 -112.25 7.14
C SER A 196 -56.69 -111.16 6.60
N VAL A 197 -55.47 -111.61 6.28
CA VAL A 197 -54.38 -111.09 5.40
C VAL A 197 -54.88 -110.40 4.10
N GLU A 198 -54.18 -109.47 3.43
CA GLU A 198 -52.79 -109.54 2.90
C GLU A 198 -52.31 -108.18 2.28
N ALA A 199 -50.98 -107.95 2.30
CA ALA A 199 -50.05 -107.27 1.34
C ALA A 199 -50.49 -106.01 0.51
N GLU A 200 -49.67 -105.01 0.13
CA GLU A 200 -48.23 -104.92 -0.17
C GLU A 200 -47.85 -103.44 -0.49
N ARG A 201 -46.54 -103.12 -0.49
CA ARG A 201 -45.79 -101.99 -1.12
C ARG A 201 -45.50 -100.75 -0.26
N THR A 202 -44.29 -100.64 0.33
CA THR A 202 -43.05 -99.99 -0.19
C THR A 202 -43.28 -98.51 -0.56
N ASP A 203 -42.52 -97.50 -0.09
CA ASP A 203 -41.07 -97.46 -0.05
C ASP A 203 -40.51 -96.27 0.79
N THR A 204 -39.27 -96.45 1.23
CA THR A 204 -38.21 -95.48 1.56
C THR A 204 -38.22 -94.59 2.81
N ALA A 205 -37.13 -94.79 3.56
CA ALA A 205 -36.67 -94.13 4.77
C ALA A 205 -35.48 -93.19 4.47
N VAL A 206 -35.47 -92.03 5.15
CA VAL A 206 -34.39 -91.45 5.97
C VAL A 206 -32.97 -91.32 5.35
N GLN A 207 -32.42 -90.10 5.28
CA GLN A 207 -31.30 -89.67 6.16
C GLN A 207 -30.78 -88.25 5.87
N ALA A 208 -30.55 -87.55 6.98
CA ALA A 208 -29.78 -86.34 7.12
C ALA A 208 -28.27 -86.65 7.18
N THR A 209 -27.42 -85.71 6.73
CA THR A 209 -26.08 -85.47 7.30
C THR A 209 -25.63 -84.05 6.97
N GLY A 210 -25.21 -83.31 8.00
CA GLY A 210 -24.47 -82.06 7.84
C GLY A 210 -22.95 -82.27 7.80
N SER A 211 -22.27 -81.16 7.51
CA SER A 211 -20.88 -80.77 7.84
C SER A 211 -19.87 -80.62 6.68
N VAL A 212 -19.26 -79.43 6.69
CA VAL A 212 -18.04 -78.86 6.03
C VAL A 212 -16.75 -79.68 6.31
N PRO A 213 -15.53 -79.47 5.70
CA PRO A 213 -14.89 -78.23 5.20
C PRO A 213 -13.91 -78.27 3.96
N SER A 214 -13.33 -77.09 3.61
CA SER A 214 -11.97 -76.78 3.07
C SER A 214 -11.64 -76.54 1.56
N THR A 215 -11.49 -75.24 1.20
CA THR A 215 -10.42 -74.53 0.40
C THR A 215 -10.20 -74.79 -1.13
N PRO A 216 -9.46 -73.93 -1.87
CA PRO A 216 -9.56 -72.46 -2.09
C PRO A 216 -9.49 -72.06 -3.60
N ILE A 217 -9.76 -70.79 -3.96
CA ILE A 217 -8.95 -69.90 -4.83
C ILE A 217 -9.77 -68.72 -5.40
N ALA A 218 -9.35 -67.54 -4.95
CA ALA A 218 -9.31 -66.24 -5.61
C ALA A 218 -10.48 -65.81 -6.52
N HIS A 219 -11.28 -64.85 -6.02
CA HIS A 219 -11.30 -63.54 -6.66
C HIS A 219 -11.31 -62.45 -5.60
N ARG A 220 -10.42 -61.50 -5.83
CA ARG A 220 -9.99 -60.38 -5.00
C ARG A 220 -11.17 -59.48 -4.60
N GLY A 221 -11.32 -59.25 -3.30
CA GLY A 221 -12.25 -58.25 -2.76
C GLY A 221 -11.71 -56.82 -2.89
N PRO A 222 -11.97 -55.96 -1.89
CA PRO A 222 -13.14 -55.07 -1.88
C PRO A 222 -12.71 -53.62 -1.55
N SER A 223 -13.65 -52.66 -1.65
CA SER A 223 -13.95 -51.68 -0.58
C SER A 223 -14.66 -50.45 -1.15
N SER A 224 -15.84 -50.19 -0.60
CA SER A 224 -16.32 -48.84 -0.38
C SER A 224 -15.36 -48.10 0.56
N SER A 225 -14.89 -46.93 0.12
CA SER A 225 -14.36 -45.90 1.02
C SER A 225 -14.43 -44.53 0.33
N LEU A 226 -15.11 -43.62 1.02
CA LEU A 226 -15.06 -42.17 0.84
C LEU A 226 -13.62 -41.67 0.66
N ASN A 227 -13.42 -40.66 -0.19
CA ASN A 227 -12.56 -39.48 0.02
C ASN A 227 -12.32 -38.71 -1.31
N THR A 228 -12.87 -37.50 -1.41
CA THR A 228 -12.11 -36.31 -1.85
C THR A 228 -10.96 -36.08 -0.86
N PRO A 229 -9.76 -35.58 -1.25
CA PRO A 229 -9.58 -34.28 -1.90
C PRO A 229 -8.45 -34.21 -2.95
N GLY A 230 -8.45 -33.18 -3.79
CA GLY A 230 -7.37 -32.95 -4.75
C GLY A 230 -7.34 -31.51 -5.26
N THR A 231 -6.68 -30.64 -4.51
CA THR A 231 -6.39 -29.26 -4.89
C THR A 231 -5.21 -29.19 -5.87
N PHE A 232 -5.30 -28.20 -6.78
CA PHE A 232 -4.27 -27.61 -7.65
C PHE A 232 -3.76 -28.42 -8.86
N ARG A 233 -4.21 -28.01 -10.05
CA ARG A 233 -3.29 -27.73 -11.18
C ARG A 233 -3.63 -26.41 -11.87
N ARG A 234 -2.68 -25.49 -11.75
CA ARG A 234 -2.43 -24.35 -12.62
C ARG A 234 -2.14 -24.88 -14.03
N GLY A 235 -2.84 -24.38 -15.03
CA GLY A 235 -2.61 -24.66 -16.45
C GLY A 235 -3.19 -23.52 -17.28
N LEU A 236 -2.34 -22.91 -18.09
CA LEU A 236 -2.58 -21.80 -18.99
C LEU A 236 -3.19 -22.33 -20.29
N ASP A 237 -4.39 -21.91 -20.64
CA ASP A 237 -4.90 -21.91 -22.00
C ASP A 237 -5.79 -20.70 -22.28
N ASP A 238 -5.42 -20.02 -23.34
CA ASP A 238 -6.08 -18.88 -23.96
C ASP A 238 -7.18 -19.42 -24.88
N SER A 239 -8.45 -19.07 -24.62
CA SER A 239 -9.50 -18.90 -25.63
C SER A 239 -10.79 -18.37 -25.01
N THR A 240 -11.08 -17.12 -25.34
CA THR A 240 -12.42 -16.52 -25.53
C THR A 240 -13.62 -17.48 -25.45
N GLY A 241 -14.27 -17.52 -24.29
CA GLY A 241 -15.55 -18.20 -24.08
C GLY A 241 -16.16 -17.73 -22.78
N GLY A 242 -17.01 -16.71 -22.86
CA GLY A 242 -17.54 -15.98 -21.70
C GLY A 242 -18.34 -16.85 -20.74
N THR A 243 -17.73 -17.23 -19.62
CA THR A 243 -18.48 -17.55 -18.39
C THR A 243 -19.16 -16.26 -17.92
N PRO A 244 -20.50 -16.23 -17.70
CA PRO A 244 -21.15 -15.04 -17.20
C PRO A 244 -20.56 -14.69 -15.83
N LEU A 245 -19.94 -13.51 -15.73
CA LEU A 245 -19.44 -12.97 -14.47
C LEU A 245 -20.54 -13.06 -13.42
N THR A 246 -20.21 -13.62 -12.24
CA THR A 246 -21.12 -13.66 -11.11
C THR A 246 -21.66 -12.24 -10.84
N PRO A 247 -22.93 -12.09 -10.40
CA PRO A 247 -23.51 -10.77 -10.15
C PRO A 247 -22.62 -9.87 -9.27
N ALA A 248 -21.95 -10.45 -8.26
CA ALA A 248 -20.99 -9.76 -7.40
C ALA A 248 -19.74 -9.27 -8.16
N ALA A 249 -19.13 -10.10 -9.02
CA ALA A 249 -17.97 -9.71 -9.82
C ALA A 249 -18.32 -8.59 -10.81
N ARG A 250 -19.52 -8.63 -11.40
CA ARG A 250 -20.03 -7.59 -12.29
C ARG A 250 -20.22 -6.26 -11.57
N ILE A 251 -20.86 -6.27 -10.39
CA ILE A 251 -21.09 -5.06 -9.58
C ILE A 251 -19.76 -4.48 -9.11
N SER A 252 -18.82 -5.31 -8.65
CA SER A 252 -17.49 -4.88 -8.26
C SER A 252 -16.72 -4.24 -9.43
N ALA A 253 -16.78 -4.85 -10.62
CA ALA A 253 -16.13 -4.30 -11.81
C ALA A 253 -16.73 -2.95 -12.22
N LEU A 254 -18.06 -2.81 -12.18
CA LEU A 254 -18.75 -1.54 -12.48
C LEU A 254 -18.41 -0.44 -11.46
N ASN A 255 -18.31 -0.78 -10.17
CA ASN A 255 -17.90 0.18 -9.14
C ASN A 255 -16.47 0.67 -9.35
N ILE A 256 -15.54 -0.24 -9.66
CA ILE A 256 -14.14 0.10 -9.99
C ILE A 256 -14.10 1.02 -11.21
N VAL A 257 -14.80 0.67 -12.30
CA VAL A 257 -14.87 1.50 -13.51
C VAL A 257 -15.49 2.86 -13.21
N GLY A 258 -16.54 2.93 -12.39
CA GLY A 258 -17.17 4.18 -11.96
C GLY A 258 -16.22 5.06 -11.13
N ASP A 259 -15.42 4.48 -10.25
CA ASP A 259 -14.41 5.19 -9.47
C ASP A 259 -13.27 5.72 -10.34
N LEU A 260 -12.83 4.92 -11.31
CA LEU A 260 -11.84 5.34 -12.30
C LEU A 260 -12.36 6.52 -13.14
N LEU A 261 -13.60 6.47 -13.64
CA LEU A 261 -14.19 7.57 -14.41
C LEU A 261 -14.32 8.85 -13.57
N ARG A 262 -14.70 8.76 -12.29
CA ARG A 262 -14.72 9.91 -11.37
C ARG A 262 -13.32 10.50 -11.15
N LYS A 263 -12.31 9.65 -10.96
CA LYS A 263 -10.92 10.09 -10.80
C LYS A 263 -10.36 10.73 -12.08
N VAL A 264 -10.68 10.17 -13.25
CA VAL A 264 -10.31 10.75 -14.55
C VAL A 264 -10.99 12.11 -14.72
N GLY A 265 -12.29 12.25 -14.44
CA GLY A 265 -12.98 13.55 -14.49
C GLY A 265 -12.39 14.59 -13.53
N ALA A 266 -11.98 14.19 -12.32
CA ALA A 266 -11.30 15.08 -11.38
C ALA A 266 -9.89 15.49 -11.88
N LEU A 267 -9.16 14.58 -12.52
CA LEU A 267 -7.88 14.87 -13.13
C LEU A 267 -8.02 15.79 -14.34
N GLU A 268 -9.03 15.60 -15.20
CA GLU A 268 -9.33 16.48 -16.32
C GLU A 268 -9.70 17.89 -15.86
N SER A 269 -10.50 18.01 -14.78
CA SER A 269 -10.81 19.31 -14.17
C SER A 269 -9.57 20.02 -13.63
N LYS A 270 -8.67 19.29 -12.94
CA LYS A 270 -7.38 19.84 -12.49
C LYS A 270 -6.48 20.21 -13.67
N LEU A 271 -6.43 19.41 -14.72
CA LEU A 271 -5.64 19.70 -15.91
C LEU A 271 -6.15 20.94 -16.64
N ALA A 272 -7.47 21.11 -16.74
CA ALA A 272 -8.10 22.31 -17.29
C ALA A 272 -7.79 23.54 -16.42
N SER A 273 -7.83 23.41 -15.10
CA SER A 273 -7.44 24.47 -14.16
C SER A 273 -5.96 24.84 -14.29
N CYS A 274 -5.05 23.87 -14.40
CA CYS A 274 -3.63 24.11 -14.66
C CYS A 274 -3.40 24.77 -16.02
N ARG A 275 -4.14 24.39 -17.06
CA ARG A 275 -4.07 25.04 -18.37
C ARG A 275 -4.49 26.50 -18.27
N ASN A 276 -5.59 26.82 -17.59
CA ASN A 276 -6.02 28.21 -17.37
C ASN A 276 -4.99 28.99 -16.56
N PHE A 277 -4.40 28.39 -15.52
CA PHE A 277 -3.35 29.01 -14.72
C PHE A 277 -2.07 29.30 -15.52
N VAL A 278 -1.66 28.39 -16.41
CA VAL A 278 -0.51 28.60 -17.31
C VAL A 278 -0.80 29.65 -18.38
N TYR A 279 -2.05 29.76 -18.84
CA TYR A 279 -2.47 30.84 -19.75
C TYR A 279 -2.53 32.21 -19.05
N ASP A 280 -2.93 32.27 -17.77
CA ASP A 280 -2.92 33.50 -16.95
C ASP A 280 -1.50 33.95 -16.55
N GLN A 281 -0.53 33.03 -16.50
CA GLN A 281 0.87 33.33 -16.15
C GLN A 281 1.76 33.73 -17.32
N SER A 282 1.27 33.77 -18.57
CA SER A 282 2.09 34.19 -19.72
C SER A 282 2.21 35.72 -19.76
N PRO A 283 3.39 36.32 -19.47
CA PRO A 283 3.54 37.76 -19.30
C PRO A 283 3.91 38.44 -20.62
N ASN A 284 3.20 38.14 -21.72
CA ASN A 284 3.42 38.85 -22.98
C ASN A 284 2.18 38.85 -23.90
N ARG A 285 1.19 39.69 -23.57
CA ARG A 285 0.42 40.45 -24.56
C ARG A 285 -0.18 41.71 -23.91
N PRO A 286 -0.19 42.86 -24.62
CA PRO A 286 -0.70 44.10 -24.07
C PRO A 286 -2.23 44.06 -24.01
N SER A 287 -2.77 44.53 -22.87
CA SER A 287 -4.18 44.83 -22.67
C SER A 287 -4.76 45.68 -23.80
N GLY A 288 -5.89 45.25 -24.34
CA GLY A 288 -6.84 46.04 -25.12
C GLY A 288 -8.26 45.58 -24.77
N PRO A 289 -9.25 46.49 -24.71
CA PRO A 289 -10.30 46.44 -23.70
C PRO A 289 -11.45 45.49 -24.03
N ALA A 290 -12.14 45.09 -22.98
CA ALA A 290 -13.39 44.36 -23.03
C ALA A 290 -14.44 45.10 -23.88
N SER A 291 -14.99 44.41 -24.86
CA SER A 291 -16.34 44.62 -25.35
C SER A 291 -16.97 43.25 -25.59
N GLY A 292 -17.96 42.93 -24.77
CA GLY A 292 -18.84 41.80 -25.04
C GLY A 292 -19.56 42.04 -26.37
N TRP A 293 -19.98 40.97 -27.02
CA TRP A 293 -21.22 40.87 -27.80
C TRP A 293 -21.62 39.41 -27.83
N GLY A 294 -22.88 39.16 -27.49
CA GLY A 294 -23.52 37.87 -27.66
C GLY A 294 -24.12 37.71 -29.06
N SER A 295 -24.33 36.44 -29.39
CA SER A 295 -25.40 35.89 -30.25
C SER A 295 -25.26 36.00 -31.78
N LYS A 296 -25.04 34.86 -32.46
CA LYS A 296 -26.09 34.07 -33.16
C LYS A 296 -25.53 32.96 -34.06
N ASN A 297 -26.33 31.89 -34.15
CA ASN A 297 -26.31 30.79 -35.11
C ASN A 297 -26.23 31.22 -36.60
N ARG A 298 -25.50 30.43 -37.39
CA ARG A 298 -25.85 29.78 -38.69
C ARG A 298 -24.53 29.32 -39.34
N ASP A 299 -24.25 28.02 -39.40
CA ASP A 299 -24.65 27.05 -40.45
C ASP A 299 -23.87 27.26 -41.77
N GLY A 300 -23.29 26.17 -42.30
CA GLY A 300 -22.67 26.15 -43.63
C GLY A 300 -21.29 25.48 -43.76
N GLY A 301 -21.29 24.14 -43.81
CA GLY A 301 -20.74 23.39 -44.95
C GLY A 301 -19.29 23.58 -45.43
N ASP A 302 -18.53 22.50 -45.23
CA ASP A 302 -17.86 21.71 -46.29
C ASP A 302 -16.31 21.64 -46.37
N ARG A 303 -15.88 20.42 -46.73
CA ARG A 303 -14.52 19.86 -46.70
C ARG A 303 -13.70 20.21 -47.95
N ARG A 304 -12.40 20.47 -47.80
CA ARG A 304 -11.25 19.66 -48.31
C ARG A 304 -9.90 20.42 -48.39
N PRO A 305 -8.75 19.71 -48.46
CA PRO A 305 -7.40 20.25 -48.24
C PRO A 305 -6.52 20.34 -49.51
N GLY A 306 -5.42 21.10 -49.45
CA GLY A 306 -4.26 21.08 -50.35
C GLY A 306 -3.15 22.01 -49.81
N SER A 307 -1.97 21.51 -49.41
CA SER A 307 -0.69 21.46 -50.17
C SER A 307 -0.37 22.80 -50.85
N THR A 308 0.77 23.49 -50.67
CA THR A 308 2.19 23.12 -50.81
C THR A 308 2.98 24.39 -50.42
N SER A 309 4.12 24.37 -49.72
CA SER A 309 5.46 24.44 -50.34
C SER A 309 6.52 24.79 -49.27
N VAL A 310 7.70 24.18 -49.42
CA VAL A 310 8.97 24.49 -48.74
C VAL A 310 9.84 25.27 -49.75
N PRO A 311 10.80 26.12 -49.33
CA PRO A 311 12.22 25.72 -49.36
C PRO A 311 13.01 26.24 -48.13
N LEU A 312 13.89 25.46 -47.47
CA LEU A 312 15.27 25.05 -47.81
C LEU A 312 16.34 26.02 -47.25
N GLY A 313 17.30 25.45 -46.48
CA GLY A 313 18.52 26.10 -45.98
C GLY A 313 18.79 25.77 -44.50
N ASP A 314 19.21 24.56 -44.16
CA ASP A 314 20.60 24.06 -44.11
C ASP A 314 21.51 24.76 -43.08
N LYS A 315 21.84 24.03 -41.99
CA LYS A 315 23.17 23.93 -41.39
C LYS A 315 23.22 22.92 -40.21
N GLY A 316 23.91 21.80 -40.46
CA GLY A 316 25.07 21.39 -39.66
C GLY A 316 24.88 20.85 -38.23
N MET A 317 24.81 19.52 -38.14
CA MET A 317 25.61 18.62 -37.28
C MET A 317 25.96 19.05 -35.83
N SER A 318 25.51 18.26 -34.84
CA SER A 318 26.41 17.40 -34.04
C SER A 318 25.66 16.64 -32.93
N LYS A 319 25.64 15.30 -33.02
CA LYS A 319 25.32 14.39 -31.92
C LYS A 319 26.51 14.34 -30.95
N LYS A 320 26.33 14.67 -29.68
CA LYS A 320 27.17 14.14 -28.60
C LYS A 320 26.32 13.70 -27.41
N LYS A 321 26.44 12.42 -27.11
CA LYS A 321 25.95 11.72 -25.91
C LYS A 321 26.62 12.36 -24.68
N ALA A 322 25.84 12.74 -23.68
CA ALA A 322 26.35 13.07 -22.35
C ALA A 322 26.38 11.78 -21.51
N SER A 323 27.58 11.32 -21.20
CA SER A 323 27.85 10.25 -20.24
C SER A 323 27.71 10.76 -18.81
N PHE A 324 26.94 10.03 -18.02
CA PHE A 324 26.73 10.21 -16.59
C PHE A 324 28.05 9.91 -15.85
N LEU A 325 28.66 10.91 -15.21
CA LEU A 325 29.82 10.71 -14.34
C LEU A 325 29.32 10.36 -12.93
N GLN A 326 29.48 9.11 -12.53
CA GLN A 326 29.22 8.65 -11.17
C GLN A 326 30.50 8.82 -10.34
N GLN A 327 30.48 9.79 -9.43
CA GLN A 327 31.61 10.11 -8.56
C GLN A 327 31.69 9.08 -7.42
N LYS A 328 32.62 8.13 -7.53
CA LYS A 328 33.00 7.21 -6.45
C LYS A 328 33.74 7.99 -5.36
N ARG A 329 33.26 7.90 -4.12
CA ARG A 329 34.00 8.30 -2.90
C ARG A 329 35.16 7.31 -2.65
N PRO A 330 36.39 7.74 -2.32
CA PRO A 330 37.40 6.84 -1.78
C PRO A 330 37.28 6.76 -0.25
N ALA A 331 37.34 5.53 0.27
CA ALA A 331 37.43 5.22 1.69
C ALA A 331 38.84 5.56 2.22
N SER A 332 38.90 6.19 3.40
CA SER A 332 40.16 6.47 4.11
C SER A 332 40.57 5.28 4.99
N PRO A 333 41.86 4.91 5.07
CA PRO A 333 42.30 3.82 5.94
C PRO A 333 42.63 4.32 7.35
N HIS A 334 42.12 3.59 8.34
CA HIS A 334 42.47 3.72 9.76
C HIS A 334 43.98 3.50 9.97
N LYS A 335 44.67 4.49 10.55
CA LYS A 335 45.98 4.32 11.18
C LYS A 335 45.80 4.04 12.67
N VAL A 336 46.26 2.87 13.07
CA VAL A 336 46.45 2.44 14.46
C VAL A 336 47.60 3.24 15.05
N TRP A 337 47.35 3.96 16.14
CA TRP A 337 48.39 4.47 17.04
C TRP A 337 48.30 3.72 18.37
N THR A 338 49.45 3.20 18.77
CA THR A 338 49.70 2.48 20.02
C THR A 338 50.17 3.48 21.06
N GLU A 339 49.46 3.62 22.18
CA GLU A 339 49.98 4.29 23.37
C GLU A 339 49.81 3.40 24.60
N LYS A 340 50.94 3.10 25.25
CA LYS A 340 51.06 2.46 26.57
C LYS A 340 50.81 3.52 27.66
N PRO A 341 50.05 3.23 28.73
CA PRO A 341 50.13 4.01 29.95
C PRO A 341 51.13 3.39 30.94
N ARG A 342 52.09 4.19 31.41
CA ARG A 342 52.94 3.87 32.57
C ARG A 342 52.30 4.43 33.85
N GLY A 343 51.83 3.52 34.70
CA GLY A 343 51.99 3.53 36.16
C GLY A 343 51.06 4.38 37.04
N PRO A 344 50.55 3.81 38.15
CA PRO A 344 50.26 4.55 39.38
C PRO A 344 51.31 4.24 40.46
N ARG A 345 51.73 5.25 41.22
CA ARG A 345 52.47 5.07 42.48
C ARG A 345 51.84 5.98 43.54
N ALA A 346 51.44 5.38 44.65
CA ALA A 346 50.74 6.00 45.76
C ALA A 346 51.69 6.74 46.74
N LEU A 347 51.22 7.91 47.23
CA LEU A 347 51.25 8.54 48.58
C LEU A 347 52.53 8.48 49.47
N PRO A 348 52.67 9.27 50.59
CA PRO A 348 51.75 10.24 51.25
C PRO A 348 52.39 11.59 51.67
N GLU A 349 51.60 12.55 52.16
CA GLU A 349 51.70 13.17 53.51
C GLU A 349 50.98 14.54 53.64
N SER A 350 50.06 14.55 54.62
CA SER A 350 49.54 15.61 55.51
C SER A 350 50.02 17.07 55.36
N TRP A 351 49.09 18.03 55.41
CA TRP A 351 49.00 19.24 56.29
C TRP A 351 47.63 19.90 56.00
N VAL A 352 46.58 19.70 56.82
CA VAL A 352 46.11 20.53 57.96
C VAL A 352 45.33 21.82 57.57
N SER A 353 44.04 21.85 57.96
CA SER A 353 43.16 22.99 58.34
C SER A 353 42.61 23.96 57.28
N ILE A 354 41.37 24.49 57.29
CA ILE A 354 40.13 24.51 58.11
C ILE A 354 39.03 25.19 57.22
N PRO A 355 37.71 25.03 57.46
CA PRO A 355 36.64 25.45 56.52
C PRO A 355 36.02 26.85 56.77
N SER A 356 35.43 27.41 55.69
CA SER A 356 34.26 28.32 55.48
C SER A 356 33.71 29.24 56.61
N PRO A 357 32.95 30.32 56.31
CA PRO A 357 32.02 30.52 55.19
C PRO A 357 32.64 31.04 53.90
#